data_AF-A0A8K1K0R8-F1
#
_entry.id   AF-A0A8K1K0R8-F1
#
_cell.length_a   1.000
_cell.length_b   1.000
_cell.length_c   1.000
_cell.angle_alpha   90.00
_cell.angle_beta   90.00
_cell.angle_gamma   90.00
#
_symmetry.space_group_name_H-M   'P 1'
#
loop_
_entity.id
_entity.type
_entity.pdbx_description
1 polymer ?
#
loop_
_entity_poly.entity_id
_entity_poly.type
_entity_poly.pdbx_seq_one_letter_code
_entity_poly.pdbx_strand_id
1 'polypeptide(L)'
;MFSRVAKTSPFACGFVTRYFGTTAKKNFKVAVLGASGGIGQPMSLLLKQCPLITHLSLYDIAHTPGVAADLSHINTPAKVTGHIGDDQLQASLEGCNVVVIPAGVPRKPGMSRDDLFTTNASIVRDLVDGCARTCPNAMICIISNPVNSTVPIASEVFKKHNVYDANRIFGVTTLDIVRANTFVAEAKGSATLSMAFAGARFTISLLQAMSGKEGVVECAFVKSSETEASYFSTPLLLGSNGVAKNLGIGKLSPYEADLLKTALPELKANIKKGEEFVKK
;
A
#
# COMPACT_ATOMS: atom_id res chain seq x y z
N MET A 1 -49.37 27.04 -59.94
CA MET A 1 -48.89 27.57 -58.65
C MET A 1 -49.49 26.70 -57.55
N PHE A 2 -48.74 25.69 -57.08
CA PHE A 2 -49.22 24.73 -56.08
C PHE A 2 -48.57 25.03 -54.73
N SER A 3 -49.42 25.36 -53.75
CA SER A 3 -49.09 25.58 -52.35
C SER A 3 -48.60 24.28 -51.71
N ARG A 4 -47.40 24.30 -51.11
CA ARG A 4 -46.83 23.17 -50.35
C ARG A 4 -47.32 23.22 -48.90
N VAL A 5 -48.14 22.25 -48.54
CA VAL A 5 -48.51 21.93 -47.15
C VAL A 5 -47.28 21.35 -46.44
N ALA A 6 -46.85 21.99 -45.36
CA ALA A 6 -45.81 21.49 -44.48
C ALA A 6 -46.34 20.30 -43.64
N LYS A 7 -45.71 19.13 -43.75
CA LYS A 7 -45.92 18.00 -42.84
C LYS A 7 -45.00 18.17 -41.62
N THR A 8 -45.59 18.38 -40.46
CA THR A 8 -44.91 18.33 -39.16
C THR A 8 -44.58 16.88 -38.80
N SER A 9 -43.29 16.53 -38.78
CA SER A 9 -42.79 15.30 -38.18
C SER A 9 -42.69 15.49 -36.67
N PRO A 10 -43.33 14.65 -35.82
CA PRO A 10 -43.03 14.67 -34.40
C PRO A 10 -41.68 13.98 -34.18
N PHE A 11 -40.68 14.76 -33.75
CA PHE A 11 -39.47 14.21 -33.14
C PHE A 11 -39.89 13.35 -31.95
N ALA A 12 -39.76 12.03 -32.10
CA ALA A 12 -39.89 11.10 -30.99
C ALA A 12 -38.77 11.40 -29.99
N CYS A 13 -39.13 12.02 -28.86
CA CYS A 13 -38.26 12.14 -27.70
C CYS A 13 -38.08 10.73 -27.13
N GLY A 14 -37.05 10.04 -27.60
CA GLY A 14 -36.61 8.79 -27.00
C GLY A 14 -36.18 9.10 -25.57
N PHE A 15 -36.96 8.63 -24.60
CA PHE A 15 -36.54 8.56 -23.21
C PHE A 15 -35.27 7.70 -23.18
N VAL A 16 -34.11 8.35 -23.07
CA VAL A 16 -32.88 7.67 -22.66
C VAL A 16 -33.09 7.29 -21.21
N THR A 17 -33.57 6.08 -20.98
CA THR A 17 -33.55 5.45 -19.66
C THR A 17 -32.10 5.39 -19.24
N ARG A 18 -31.65 6.35 -18.42
CA ARG A 18 -30.37 6.25 -17.72
C ARG A 18 -30.47 5.02 -16.82
N TYR A 19 -29.89 3.92 -17.26
CA TYR A 19 -29.55 2.82 -16.38
C TYR A 19 -28.55 3.38 -15.36
N PHE A 20 -29.05 3.78 -14.19
CA PHE A 20 -28.21 3.90 -13.01
C PHE A 20 -27.78 2.48 -12.65
N GLY A 21 -26.64 2.04 -13.20
CA GLY A 21 -25.92 0.91 -12.66
C GLY A 21 -25.51 1.28 -11.24
N THR A 22 -26.25 0.81 -10.24
CA THR A 22 -25.90 0.93 -8.83
C THR A 22 -24.81 -0.07 -8.50
N THR A 23 -23.68 -0.04 -9.20
CA THR A 23 -22.45 -0.48 -8.54
C THR A 23 -22.09 0.69 -7.65
N ALA A 24 -22.37 0.59 -6.35
CA ALA A 24 -21.91 1.58 -5.39
C ALA A 24 -20.41 1.73 -5.57
N LYS A 25 -19.96 2.79 -6.26
CA LYS A 25 -18.54 3.09 -6.40
C LYS A 25 -18.02 3.26 -4.97
N LYS A 26 -17.25 2.28 -4.49
CA LYS A 26 -16.55 2.42 -3.23
C LYS A 26 -15.52 3.54 -3.41
N ASN A 27 -15.76 4.65 -2.75
CA ASN A 27 -14.90 5.81 -2.77
C ASN A 27 -13.74 5.54 -1.80
N PHE A 28 -12.55 5.25 -2.32
CA PHE A 28 -11.40 4.99 -1.46
C PHE A 28 -10.55 6.24 -1.24
N LYS A 29 -10.29 6.55 0.03
CA LYS A 29 -9.22 7.46 0.45
C LYS A 29 -7.96 6.65 0.74
N VAL A 30 -6.86 7.03 0.09
CA VAL A 30 -5.54 6.42 0.27
C VAL A 30 -4.58 7.47 0.82
N ALA A 31 -3.83 7.14 1.87
CA ALA A 31 -2.73 7.97 2.37
C ALA A 31 -1.36 7.41 1.96
N VAL A 32 -0.43 8.30 1.62
CA VAL A 32 0.99 7.99 1.42
C VAL A 32 1.82 8.75 2.45
N LEU A 33 2.43 8.02 3.38
CA LEU A 33 3.26 8.59 4.44
C LEU A 33 4.74 8.50 4.04
N GLY A 34 5.38 9.64 3.78
CA GLY A 34 6.69 9.73 3.10
C GLY A 34 6.56 10.07 1.61
N ALA A 35 5.54 10.87 1.25
CA ALA A 35 5.18 11.17 -0.13
C ALA A 35 6.20 12.04 -0.88
N SER A 36 7.06 12.78 -0.17
CA SER A 36 8.09 13.64 -0.78
C SER A 36 9.40 12.89 -1.05
N GLY A 37 9.55 11.67 -0.54
CA GLY A 37 10.73 10.83 -0.76
C GLY A 37 10.84 10.29 -2.19
N GLY A 38 12.02 9.75 -2.54
CA GLY A 38 12.30 9.22 -3.89
C GLY A 38 11.44 8.01 -4.30
N ILE A 39 10.81 7.31 -3.35
CA ILE A 39 9.78 6.29 -3.61
C ILE A 39 8.38 6.91 -3.57
N GLY A 40 8.14 7.79 -2.60
CA GLY A 40 6.83 8.42 -2.35
C GLY A 40 6.30 9.20 -3.54
N GLN A 41 7.13 10.02 -4.19
CA GLN A 41 6.71 10.86 -5.32
C GLN A 41 6.21 10.02 -6.52
N PRO A 42 7.02 9.11 -7.11
CA PRO A 42 6.55 8.29 -8.23
C PRO A 42 5.41 7.35 -7.83
N MET A 43 5.35 6.89 -6.58
CA MET A 43 4.23 6.07 -6.12
C MET A 43 2.93 6.88 -6.06
N SER A 44 3.00 8.12 -5.56
CA SER A 44 1.86 9.04 -5.52
C SER A 44 1.37 9.38 -6.94
N LEU A 45 2.28 9.53 -7.90
CA LEU A 45 1.97 9.68 -9.32
C LEU A 45 1.16 8.48 -9.87
N LEU A 46 1.62 7.25 -9.61
CA LEU A 46 0.93 6.04 -10.05
C LEU A 46 -0.44 5.87 -9.37
N LEU A 47 -0.54 6.18 -8.08
CA LEU A 47 -1.80 6.13 -7.35
C LEU A 47 -2.80 7.18 -7.84
N LYS A 48 -2.35 8.39 -8.19
CA LYS A 48 -3.22 9.44 -8.79
C LYS A 48 -3.86 9.00 -10.10
N GLN A 49 -3.29 8.03 -10.81
CA GLN A 49 -3.85 7.47 -12.04
C GLN A 49 -4.89 6.36 -11.78
N CYS A 50 -5.02 5.87 -10.55
CA CYS A 50 -5.95 4.80 -10.23
C CYS A 50 -7.41 5.31 -10.16
N PRO A 51 -8.35 4.76 -10.97
CA PRO A 51 -9.74 5.20 -10.99
C PRO A 51 -10.55 4.80 -9.74
N LEU A 52 -10.00 3.91 -8.91
CA LEU A 52 -10.63 3.49 -7.64
C LEU A 52 -10.35 4.48 -6.51
N ILE A 53 -9.32 5.32 -6.64
CA ILE A 53 -8.97 6.30 -5.63
C ILE A 53 -9.77 7.56 -5.89
N THR A 54 -10.52 8.00 -4.89
CA THR A 54 -11.28 9.27 -4.95
C THR A 54 -10.57 10.38 -4.19
N HIS A 55 -9.74 10.02 -3.20
CA HIS A 55 -8.93 10.97 -2.44
C HIS A 55 -7.55 10.38 -2.18
N LEU A 56 -6.50 11.07 -2.64
CA LEU A 56 -5.11 10.76 -2.36
C LEU A 56 -4.57 11.78 -1.36
N SER A 57 -4.26 11.32 -0.15
CA SER A 57 -3.72 12.12 0.94
C SER A 57 -2.22 11.91 1.01
N LEU A 58 -1.44 12.96 0.84
CA LEU A 58 0.02 12.90 0.86
C LEU A 58 0.50 13.49 2.17
N TYR A 59 1.38 12.79 2.86
CA TYR A 59 2.00 13.24 4.10
C TYR A 59 3.52 13.10 4.00
N ASP A 60 4.23 14.08 4.51
CA ASP A 60 5.67 14.02 4.75
C ASP A 60 6.05 15.11 5.77
N ILE A 61 7.27 15.03 6.31
CA ILE A 61 7.80 16.07 7.20
C ILE A 61 8.19 17.34 6.41
N ALA A 62 8.35 17.24 5.09
CA ALA A 62 8.77 18.34 4.23
C ALA A 62 8.18 18.26 2.81
N HIS A 63 8.02 19.40 2.16
CA HIS A 63 7.73 19.57 0.72
C HIS A 63 6.40 18.99 0.18
N THR A 64 5.57 18.38 1.03
CA THR A 64 4.33 17.69 0.62
C THR A 64 3.30 18.57 -0.11
N PRO A 65 3.06 19.83 0.28
CA PRO A 65 2.09 20.68 -0.42
C PRO A 65 2.45 20.93 -1.89
N GLY A 66 3.75 21.03 -2.20
CA GLY A 66 4.24 21.18 -3.57
C GLY A 66 4.00 19.92 -4.41
N VAL A 67 4.30 18.74 -3.84
CA VAL A 67 4.04 17.43 -4.49
C VAL A 67 2.53 17.25 -4.75
N ALA A 68 1.70 17.63 -3.79
CA ALA A 68 0.24 17.56 -3.95
C ALA A 68 -0.28 18.52 -5.02
N ALA A 69 0.26 19.74 -5.10
CA ALA A 69 -0.11 20.72 -6.11
C ALA A 69 0.23 20.21 -7.52
N ASP A 70 1.42 19.66 -7.71
CA ASP A 70 1.85 19.07 -8.98
C ASP A 70 0.90 17.94 -9.43
N LEU A 71 0.64 16.97 -8.53
CA LEU A 71 -0.27 15.86 -8.81
C LEU A 71 -1.72 16.28 -9.00
N SER A 72 -2.15 17.41 -8.43
CA SER A 72 -3.52 17.92 -8.56
C SER A 72 -3.85 18.36 -9.99
N HIS A 73 -2.85 18.72 -10.80
CA HIS A 73 -3.03 19.13 -12.18
C HIS A 73 -3.27 17.95 -13.14
N ILE A 74 -3.03 16.72 -12.69
CA ILE A 74 -3.34 15.52 -13.47
C ILE A 74 -4.86 15.35 -13.55
N ASN A 75 -5.38 15.28 -14.77
CA ASN A 75 -6.80 15.26 -15.14
C ASN A 75 -7.53 13.93 -14.83
N THR A 76 -7.29 13.37 -13.63
CA THR A 76 -8.03 12.23 -13.08
C THR A 76 -8.98 12.68 -11.97
N PRO A 77 -10.08 11.97 -11.70
CA PRO A 77 -11.12 12.41 -10.77
C PRO A 77 -10.67 12.45 -9.30
N ALA A 78 -9.56 11.79 -8.94
CA ALA A 78 -9.07 11.74 -7.56
C ALA A 78 -8.66 13.14 -7.07
N LYS A 79 -9.20 13.57 -5.93
CA LYS A 79 -8.72 14.76 -5.20
C LYS A 79 -7.37 14.46 -4.56
N VAL A 80 -6.44 15.42 -4.57
CA VAL A 80 -5.14 15.30 -3.89
C VAL A 80 -5.05 16.36 -2.80
N THR A 81 -4.57 15.97 -1.62
CA THR A 81 -4.27 16.91 -0.52
C THR A 81 -2.87 16.63 0.02
N GLY A 82 -2.09 17.68 0.26
CA GLY A 82 -0.78 17.58 0.89
C GLY A 82 -0.82 18.04 2.35
N HIS A 83 -0.18 17.27 3.21
CA HIS A 83 -0.07 17.48 4.66
C HIS A 83 1.41 17.48 5.05
N ILE A 84 1.82 18.44 5.87
CA ILE A 84 3.22 18.66 6.25
C ILE A 84 3.36 18.78 7.76
N GLY A 85 4.37 18.11 8.30
CA GLY A 85 4.70 18.18 9.72
C GLY A 85 3.79 17.34 10.61
N ASP A 86 4.27 17.04 11.82
CA ASP A 86 3.63 16.08 12.73
C ASP A 86 2.21 16.52 13.15
N ASP A 87 1.93 17.82 13.18
CA ASP A 87 0.62 18.41 13.49
C ASP A 87 -0.46 18.05 12.44
N GLN A 88 -0.04 17.75 11.20
CA GLN A 88 -0.96 17.40 10.11
C GLN A 88 -1.04 15.90 9.84
N LEU A 89 -0.32 15.06 10.60
CA LEU A 89 -0.36 13.60 10.44
C LEU A 89 -1.78 13.07 10.63
N GLN A 90 -2.48 13.48 11.69
CA GLN A 90 -3.84 13.04 11.96
C GLN A 90 -4.79 13.44 10.82
N ALA A 91 -4.77 14.70 10.39
CA ALA A 91 -5.59 15.19 9.28
C ALA A 91 -5.33 14.40 7.97
N SER A 92 -4.09 13.97 7.75
CA SER A 92 -3.74 13.16 6.59
C SER A 92 -4.40 11.76 6.60
N LEU A 93 -4.68 11.20 7.78
CA LEU A 93 -5.14 9.83 8.00
C LEU A 93 -6.67 9.69 8.16
N GLU A 94 -7.38 10.76 8.50
CA GLU A 94 -8.83 10.71 8.78
C GLU A 94 -9.63 10.10 7.63
N GLY A 95 -10.37 9.02 7.92
CA GLY A 95 -11.20 8.34 6.92
C GLY A 95 -10.41 7.58 5.85
N CYS A 96 -9.10 7.35 6.03
CA CYS A 96 -8.33 6.52 5.11
C CYS A 96 -8.80 5.06 5.12
N ASN A 97 -8.87 4.46 3.93
CA ASN A 97 -9.14 3.05 3.73
C ASN A 97 -7.85 2.24 3.57
N VAL A 98 -6.83 2.85 2.97
CA VAL A 98 -5.49 2.28 2.80
C VAL A 98 -4.45 3.32 3.16
N VAL A 99 -3.42 2.93 3.89
CA VAL A 99 -2.26 3.76 4.24
C VAL A 99 -1.01 3.05 3.75
N VAL A 100 -0.23 3.72 2.92
CA VAL A 100 1.03 3.21 2.37
C VAL A 100 2.19 3.97 3.01
N ILE A 101 3.19 3.24 3.52
CA ILE A 101 4.29 3.81 4.30
C ILE A 101 5.63 3.52 3.60
N PRO A 102 6.02 4.34 2.60
CA PRO A 102 7.37 4.36 2.04
C PRO A 102 8.37 5.18 2.88
N ALA A 103 7.91 5.91 3.91
CA ALA A 103 8.74 6.77 4.74
C ALA A 103 9.97 6.04 5.29
N GLY A 104 11.11 6.71 5.24
CA GLY A 104 12.36 6.17 5.74
C GLY A 104 13.54 6.94 5.16
N VAL A 105 14.69 6.75 5.78
CA VAL A 105 15.93 7.37 5.33
C VAL A 105 16.69 6.35 4.48
N PRO A 106 17.18 6.72 3.27
CA PRO A 106 18.07 5.85 2.52
C PRO A 106 19.40 5.71 3.27
N ARG A 107 20.09 4.59 3.10
CA ARG A 107 21.41 4.39 3.70
C ARG A 107 22.37 5.50 3.22
N LYS A 108 22.89 6.28 4.16
CA LYS A 108 23.91 7.31 3.90
C LYS A 108 25.32 6.75 4.12
N PRO A 109 26.35 7.27 3.44
CA PRO A 109 27.74 6.96 3.77
C PRO A 109 28.01 7.19 5.26
N GLY A 110 28.68 6.25 5.92
CA GLY A 110 28.98 6.30 7.36
C GLY A 110 27.88 5.78 8.30
N MET A 111 26.67 5.49 7.80
CA MET A 111 25.59 4.92 8.61
C MET A 111 25.71 3.39 8.72
N SER A 112 25.69 2.87 9.95
CA SER A 112 25.67 1.41 10.20
C SER A 112 24.30 0.80 9.85
N ARG A 113 24.23 -0.53 9.76
CA ARG A 113 22.95 -1.23 9.55
C ARG A 113 22.00 -1.03 10.74
N ASP A 114 22.54 -0.93 11.94
CA ASP A 114 21.76 -0.76 13.17
C ASP A 114 21.25 0.68 13.34
N ASP A 115 22.02 1.68 12.94
CA ASP A 115 21.56 3.07 12.93
C ASP A 115 20.41 3.27 11.94
N LEU A 116 20.55 2.68 10.75
CA LEU A 116 19.52 2.71 9.72
C LEU A 116 18.24 2.01 10.21
N PHE A 117 18.37 0.85 10.84
CA PHE A 117 17.26 0.16 11.46
C PHE A 117 16.58 1.03 12.52
N THR A 118 17.33 1.57 13.48
CA THR A 118 16.79 2.35 14.60
C THR A 118 16.05 3.60 14.12
N THR A 119 16.60 4.27 13.12
CA THR A 119 15.99 5.44 12.49
C THR A 119 14.66 5.08 11.84
N ASN A 120 14.65 4.08 10.96
CA ASN A 120 13.43 3.69 10.25
C ASN A 120 12.39 3.03 11.18
N ALA A 121 12.84 2.30 12.19
CA ALA A 121 11.98 1.71 13.22
C ALA A 121 11.23 2.79 14.01
N SER A 122 11.90 3.88 14.38
CA SER A 122 11.27 5.02 15.06
C SER A 122 10.24 5.71 14.16
N ILE A 123 10.62 5.99 12.90
CA ILE A 123 9.71 6.59 11.92
C ILE A 123 8.45 5.74 11.73
N VAL A 124 8.61 4.43 11.50
CA VAL A 124 7.46 3.53 11.30
C VAL A 124 6.60 3.45 12.55
N ARG A 125 7.19 3.33 13.74
CA ARG A 125 6.45 3.29 15.01
C ARG A 125 5.56 4.52 15.15
N ASP A 126 6.10 5.71 14.91
CA ASP A 126 5.39 6.97 15.15
C ASP A 126 4.26 7.18 14.11
N LEU A 127 4.52 6.86 12.83
CA LEU A 127 3.49 6.91 11.79
C LEU A 127 2.37 5.90 12.03
N VAL A 128 2.72 4.67 12.45
CA VAL A 128 1.75 3.62 12.73
C VAL A 128 0.95 3.91 14.01
N ASP A 129 1.55 4.54 15.01
CA ASP A 129 0.84 5.03 16.19
C ASP A 129 -0.25 6.05 15.79
N GLY A 130 0.05 6.97 14.88
CA GLY A 130 -0.94 7.86 14.27
C GLY A 130 -2.06 7.12 13.53
N CYS A 131 -1.70 6.06 12.79
CA CYS A 131 -2.68 5.21 12.08
C CYS A 131 -3.62 4.48 13.04
N ALA A 132 -3.08 3.89 14.11
CA ALA A 132 -3.84 3.16 15.12
C ALA A 132 -4.86 4.06 15.83
N ARG A 133 -4.51 5.33 16.08
CA ARG A 133 -5.40 6.32 16.71
C ARG A 133 -6.46 6.87 15.76
N THR A 134 -6.12 7.07 14.49
CA THR A 134 -6.94 7.87 13.57
C THR A 134 -7.74 7.03 12.57
N CYS A 135 -7.17 5.94 12.07
CA CYS A 135 -7.78 5.07 11.06
C CYS A 135 -7.52 3.58 11.37
N PRO A 136 -7.95 3.07 12.53
CA PRO A 136 -7.62 1.71 12.99
C PRO A 136 -8.07 0.59 12.04
N ASN A 137 -9.10 0.86 11.23
CA ASN A 137 -9.65 -0.11 10.27
C ASN A 137 -9.00 -0.06 8.87
N ALA A 138 -8.06 0.86 8.64
CA ALA A 138 -7.37 1.00 7.37
C ALA A 138 -6.44 -0.18 7.10
N MET A 139 -6.23 -0.51 5.83
CA MET A 139 -5.17 -1.43 5.42
C MET A 139 -3.83 -0.72 5.50
N ILE A 140 -2.86 -1.29 6.21
CA ILE A 140 -1.54 -0.72 6.42
C ILE A 140 -0.52 -1.45 5.54
N CYS A 141 0.02 -0.76 4.54
CA CYS A 141 1.00 -1.28 3.58
C CYS A 141 2.39 -0.69 3.89
N ILE A 142 3.24 -1.48 4.52
CA ILE A 142 4.59 -1.08 4.96
C ILE A 142 5.58 -1.38 3.85
N ILE A 143 6.23 -0.33 3.36
CA ILE A 143 7.32 -0.39 2.38
C ILE A 143 8.66 -0.08 3.05
N SER A 144 8.65 0.68 4.16
CA SER A 144 9.81 1.05 4.94
C SER A 144 10.69 -0.14 5.32
N ASN A 145 11.94 -0.12 4.87
CA ASN A 145 12.91 -1.16 5.18
C ASN A 145 13.56 -0.96 6.55
N PRO A 146 13.88 -2.06 7.27
CA PRO A 146 13.71 -3.46 6.86
C PRO A 146 12.31 -4.00 7.15
N VAL A 147 11.59 -4.46 6.11
CA VAL A 147 10.20 -4.97 6.21
C VAL A 147 10.03 -6.08 7.25
N ASN A 148 11.03 -6.96 7.36
CA ASN A 148 11.05 -8.09 8.29
C ASN A 148 11.00 -7.67 9.78
N SER A 149 11.29 -6.40 10.10
CA SER A 149 11.20 -5.85 11.45
C SER A 149 10.16 -4.75 11.57
N THR A 150 9.92 -3.95 10.52
CA THR A 150 8.95 -2.85 10.56
C THR A 150 7.49 -3.33 10.58
N VAL A 151 7.18 -4.49 9.99
CA VAL A 151 5.85 -5.13 10.09
C VAL A 151 5.55 -5.63 11.51
N PRO A 152 6.48 -6.35 12.19
CA PRO A 152 6.33 -6.66 13.61
C PRO A 152 6.18 -5.41 14.49
N ILE A 153 6.96 -4.35 14.25
CA ILE A 153 6.83 -3.07 14.97
C ILE A 153 5.40 -2.54 14.83
N ALA A 154 4.89 -2.45 13.61
CA ALA A 154 3.53 -1.98 13.38
C ALA A 154 2.49 -2.83 14.10
N SER A 155 2.64 -4.16 14.05
CA SER A 155 1.75 -5.11 14.72
C SER A 155 1.73 -4.89 16.24
N GLU A 156 2.90 -4.72 16.87
CA GLU A 156 2.97 -4.46 18.32
C GLU A 156 2.37 -3.09 18.69
N VAL A 157 2.56 -2.05 17.87
CA VAL A 157 1.92 -0.74 18.10
C VAL A 157 0.40 -0.86 18.02
N PHE A 158 -0.13 -1.53 17.00
CA PHE A 158 -1.58 -1.76 16.89
C PHE A 158 -2.14 -2.60 18.07
N LYS A 159 -1.37 -3.57 18.58
CA LYS A 159 -1.76 -4.33 19.79
C LYS A 159 -1.79 -3.44 21.02
N LYS A 160 -0.83 -2.53 21.20
CA LYS A 160 -0.79 -1.57 22.31
C LYS A 160 -2.03 -0.67 22.35
N HIS A 161 -2.60 -0.36 21.18
CA HIS A 161 -3.85 0.40 21.04
C HIS A 161 -5.13 -0.46 21.05
N ASN A 162 -5.02 -1.77 21.24
CA ASN A 162 -6.15 -2.72 21.21
C ASN A 162 -6.97 -2.70 19.91
N VAL A 163 -6.34 -2.38 18.77
CA VAL A 163 -6.97 -2.29 17.44
C VAL A 163 -6.32 -3.21 16.40
N TYR A 164 -5.53 -4.17 16.86
CA TYR A 164 -4.79 -5.08 15.99
C TYR A 164 -5.70 -6.04 15.20
N ASP A 165 -5.59 -5.98 13.88
CA ASP A 165 -6.15 -6.96 12.95
C ASP A 165 -5.04 -7.50 12.05
N ALA A 166 -4.71 -8.78 12.22
CA ALA A 166 -3.64 -9.46 11.48
C ALA A 166 -3.89 -9.48 9.95
N ASN A 167 -5.14 -9.37 9.51
CA ASN A 167 -5.50 -9.41 8.09
C ASN A 167 -5.33 -8.05 7.40
N ARG A 168 -4.93 -7.00 8.13
CA ARG A 168 -4.87 -5.61 7.61
C ARG A 168 -3.47 -5.01 7.62
N ILE A 169 -2.46 -5.70 8.11
CA ILE A 169 -1.06 -5.21 8.14
C ILE A 169 -0.22 -6.05 7.17
N PHE A 170 0.37 -5.37 6.19
CA PHE A 170 1.10 -5.98 5.09
C PHE A 170 2.50 -5.39 4.98
N GLY A 171 3.52 -6.23 4.90
CA GLY A 171 4.81 -5.86 4.34
C GLY A 171 4.79 -6.05 2.83
N VAL A 172 5.02 -4.96 2.09
CA VAL A 172 4.99 -4.99 0.63
C VAL A 172 6.28 -5.61 0.10
N THR A 173 6.21 -6.90 -0.25
CA THR A 173 7.33 -7.67 -0.85
C THR A 173 7.20 -7.82 -2.37
N THR A 174 6.25 -7.10 -2.98
CA THR A 174 6.01 -7.13 -4.44
C THR A 174 7.24 -6.76 -5.26
N LEU A 175 8.17 -5.96 -4.72
CA LEU A 175 9.41 -5.63 -5.42
C LEU A 175 10.29 -6.87 -5.65
N ASP A 176 10.30 -7.82 -4.73
CA ASP A 176 11.07 -9.05 -4.88
C ASP A 176 10.50 -9.92 -5.99
N ILE A 177 9.16 -9.96 -6.13
CA ILE A 177 8.47 -10.62 -7.25
C ILE A 177 8.79 -9.93 -8.58
N VAL A 178 8.71 -8.59 -8.62
CA VAL A 178 9.04 -7.81 -9.83
C VAL A 178 10.50 -8.06 -10.22
N ARG A 179 11.44 -8.02 -9.27
CA ARG A 179 12.85 -8.28 -9.51
C ARG A 179 13.12 -9.71 -9.95
N ALA A 180 12.52 -10.71 -9.30
CA ALA A 180 12.65 -12.11 -9.71
C ALA A 180 12.20 -12.29 -11.16
N ASN A 181 11.03 -11.75 -11.52
CA ASN A 181 10.54 -11.77 -12.91
C ASN A 181 11.50 -11.05 -13.87
N THR A 182 12.04 -9.89 -13.47
CA THR A 182 13.02 -9.14 -14.27
C THR A 182 14.38 -9.84 -14.35
N PHE A 183 14.80 -10.61 -13.34
CA PHE A 183 16.09 -11.32 -13.35
C PHE A 183 16.01 -12.63 -14.11
N VAL A 184 14.87 -13.31 -14.05
CA VAL A 184 14.53 -14.38 -15.00
C VAL A 184 14.52 -13.84 -16.43
N ALA A 185 14.13 -12.57 -16.61
CA ALA A 185 14.14 -11.92 -17.91
C ALA A 185 15.54 -11.42 -18.33
N GLU A 186 16.12 -10.37 -17.73
CA GLU A 186 17.17 -9.56 -18.40
C GLU A 186 18.15 -8.75 -17.50
N ALA A 187 18.02 -8.76 -16.16
CA ALA A 187 18.95 -8.18 -15.15
C ALA A 187 19.35 -6.67 -15.23
N LYS A 188 18.99 -5.85 -14.20
CA LYS A 188 19.72 -4.62 -13.75
C LYS A 188 19.11 -3.91 -12.50
N GLY A 189 20.00 -3.33 -11.66
CA GLY A 189 19.91 -1.97 -11.05
C GLY A 189 19.06 -1.66 -9.79
N SER A 190 19.49 -0.64 -9.02
CA SER A 190 18.84 -0.11 -7.79
C SER A 190 17.41 0.42 -8.02
N ALA A 191 16.53 0.33 -7.02
CA ALA A 191 15.07 0.40 -7.20
C ALA A 191 14.40 1.54 -6.42
N THR A 192 14.27 2.72 -7.03
CA THR A 192 13.31 3.75 -6.58
C THR A 192 12.02 3.64 -7.37
N LEU A 193 12.08 3.79 -8.69
CA LEU A 193 10.94 3.70 -9.60
C LEU A 193 10.29 2.30 -9.58
N SER A 194 11.09 1.23 -9.60
CA SER A 194 10.56 -0.14 -9.54
C SER A 194 9.93 -0.47 -8.18
N MET A 195 10.43 0.12 -7.08
CA MET A 195 9.78 0.00 -5.77
C MET A 195 8.47 0.77 -5.73
N ALA A 196 8.44 1.99 -6.26
CA ALA A 196 7.22 2.78 -6.37
C ALA A 196 6.15 2.07 -7.21
N PHE A 197 6.55 1.45 -8.33
CA PHE A 197 5.67 0.60 -9.12
C PHE A 197 5.15 -0.61 -8.34
N ALA A 198 6.02 -1.33 -7.64
CA ALA A 198 5.64 -2.49 -6.85
C ALA A 198 4.66 -2.12 -5.71
N GLY A 199 4.91 -1.01 -5.01
CA GLY A 199 4.02 -0.48 -3.98
C GLY A 199 2.67 -0.01 -4.52
N ALA A 200 2.67 0.69 -5.65
CA ALA A 200 1.45 1.11 -6.33
C ALA A 200 0.64 -0.10 -6.83
N ARG A 201 1.29 -1.11 -7.44
CA ARG A 201 0.66 -2.36 -7.87
C ARG A 201 -0.03 -3.05 -6.71
N PHE A 202 0.66 -3.28 -5.61
CA PHE A 202 0.08 -3.94 -4.43
C PHE A 202 -1.13 -3.16 -3.90
N THR A 203 -1.01 -1.84 -3.78
CA THR A 203 -2.09 -0.96 -3.32
C THR A 203 -3.30 -1.03 -4.25
N ILE A 204 -3.09 -1.00 -5.58
CA ILE A 204 -4.16 -1.12 -6.57
C ILE A 204 -4.83 -2.49 -6.51
N SER A 205 -4.06 -3.58 -6.38
CA SER A 205 -4.61 -4.93 -6.18
C SER A 205 -5.49 -5.00 -4.93
N LEU A 206 -5.03 -4.40 -3.83
CA LEU A 206 -5.82 -4.34 -2.59
C LEU A 206 -7.12 -3.54 -2.77
N LEU A 207 -7.06 -2.37 -3.42
CA LEU A 207 -8.26 -1.59 -3.74
C LEU A 207 -9.24 -2.34 -4.66
N GLN A 208 -8.73 -3.11 -5.62
CA GLN A 208 -9.56 -3.97 -6.46
C GLN A 208 -10.28 -5.04 -5.63
N ALA A 209 -9.56 -5.73 -4.75
CA ALA A 209 -10.17 -6.71 -3.84
C ALA A 209 -11.21 -6.05 -2.91
N MET A 210 -10.88 -4.87 -2.35
CA MET A 210 -11.79 -4.06 -1.55
C MET A 210 -13.04 -3.63 -2.32
N SER A 211 -12.91 -3.37 -3.62
CA SER A 211 -14.02 -3.03 -4.53
C SER A 211 -14.93 -4.23 -4.89
N GLY A 212 -14.56 -5.45 -4.50
CA GLY A 212 -15.31 -6.67 -4.76
C GLY A 212 -14.78 -7.52 -5.92
N LYS A 213 -13.59 -7.20 -6.47
CA LYS A 213 -12.95 -8.06 -7.46
C LYS A 213 -12.50 -9.37 -6.78
N GLU A 214 -12.97 -10.50 -7.30
CA GLU A 214 -12.58 -11.82 -6.83
C GLU A 214 -11.26 -12.28 -7.44
N GLY A 215 -10.61 -13.26 -6.80
CA GLY A 215 -9.40 -13.90 -7.31
C GLY A 215 -8.14 -13.01 -7.32
N VAL A 216 -8.14 -11.92 -6.55
CA VAL A 216 -6.96 -11.06 -6.43
C VAL A 216 -5.92 -11.73 -5.52
N VAL A 217 -4.78 -12.10 -6.10
CA VAL A 217 -3.67 -12.76 -5.38
C VAL A 217 -2.42 -11.90 -5.47
N GLU A 218 -1.81 -11.63 -4.32
CA GLU A 218 -0.52 -10.95 -4.21
C GLU A 218 0.32 -11.60 -3.11
N CYS A 219 1.65 -11.55 -3.26
CA CYS A 219 2.57 -11.93 -2.19
C CYS A 219 2.79 -10.75 -1.24
N ALA A 220 2.67 -10.99 0.07
CA ALA A 220 3.00 -10.00 1.09
C ALA A 220 3.49 -10.66 2.37
N PHE A 221 4.34 -9.95 3.12
CA PHE A 221 4.82 -10.36 4.43
C PHE A 221 3.77 -10.03 5.49
N VAL A 222 3.16 -11.06 6.08
CA VAL A 222 2.04 -10.92 7.04
C VAL A 222 2.26 -11.80 8.26
N LYS A 223 1.45 -11.60 9.31
CA LYS A 223 1.36 -12.57 10.41
C LYS A 223 0.99 -13.92 9.82
N SER A 224 1.80 -14.95 10.10
CA SER A 224 1.65 -16.26 9.47
C SER A 224 1.98 -17.38 10.45
N SER A 225 1.50 -18.59 10.11
CA SER A 225 1.81 -19.86 10.77
C SER A 225 2.37 -20.89 9.78
N GLU A 226 2.67 -20.48 8.53
CA GLU A 226 3.19 -21.36 7.47
C GLU A 226 4.62 -21.84 7.73
N THR A 227 5.34 -21.16 8.63
CA THR A 227 6.67 -21.55 9.08
C THR A 227 6.76 -21.40 10.59
N GLU A 228 7.91 -21.80 11.15
CA GLU A 228 8.27 -21.52 12.53
C GLU A 228 8.52 -20.03 12.86
N ALA A 229 8.56 -19.14 11.86
CA ALA A 229 8.58 -17.70 12.07
C ALA A 229 7.16 -17.15 12.23
N SER A 230 6.95 -16.19 13.14
CA SER A 230 5.62 -15.62 13.43
C SER A 230 5.08 -14.72 12.31
N TYR A 231 5.92 -14.34 11.35
CA TYR A 231 5.56 -13.62 10.13
C TYR A 231 6.26 -14.28 8.95
N PHE A 232 5.59 -14.31 7.80
CA PHE A 232 6.15 -14.89 6.59
C PHE A 232 5.51 -14.29 5.34
N SER A 233 6.25 -14.29 4.23
CA SER A 233 5.75 -13.83 2.94
C SER A 233 5.24 -15.00 2.12
N THR A 234 3.94 -15.01 1.83
CA THR A 234 3.27 -16.04 1.02
C THR A 234 2.30 -15.40 0.04
N PRO A 235 1.84 -16.12 -0.99
CA PRO A 235 0.70 -15.70 -1.80
C PRO A 235 -0.57 -15.62 -0.93
N LEU A 236 -1.26 -14.48 -1.00
CA LEU A 236 -2.47 -14.21 -0.25
C LEU A 236 -3.61 -13.94 -1.21
N LEU A 237 -4.76 -14.58 -1.00
CA LEU A 237 -6.01 -14.17 -1.59
C LEU A 237 -6.50 -12.94 -0.82
N LEU A 238 -6.64 -11.82 -1.51
CA LEU A 238 -7.15 -10.56 -0.95
C LEU A 238 -8.67 -10.49 -1.11
N GLY A 239 -9.33 -9.93 -0.11
CA GLY A 239 -10.78 -9.70 -0.09
C GLY A 239 -11.15 -8.31 0.38
N SER A 240 -12.44 -8.12 0.66
CA SER A 240 -12.99 -6.82 1.07
C SER A 240 -12.42 -6.26 2.38
N ASN A 241 -11.92 -7.16 3.23
CA ASN A 241 -11.40 -6.89 4.57
C ASN A 241 -9.93 -7.30 4.74
N GLY A 242 -9.15 -7.27 3.66
CA GLY A 242 -7.70 -7.53 3.71
C GLY A 242 -7.39 -8.97 3.30
N VAL A 243 -6.59 -9.70 4.08
CA VAL A 243 -6.29 -11.11 3.81
C VAL A 243 -7.57 -11.94 3.95
N ALA A 244 -8.05 -12.50 2.84
CA ALA A 244 -9.17 -13.44 2.84
C ALA A 244 -8.69 -14.88 3.08
N LYS A 245 -7.54 -15.25 2.50
CA LYS A 245 -6.92 -16.56 2.71
C LYS A 245 -5.42 -16.49 2.47
N ASN A 246 -4.65 -17.12 3.35
CA ASN A 246 -3.25 -17.44 3.07
C ASN A 246 -3.19 -18.71 2.21
N LEU A 247 -2.57 -18.65 1.04
CA LEU A 247 -2.48 -19.78 0.11
C LEU A 247 -1.29 -20.71 0.43
N GLY A 248 -0.46 -20.32 1.40
CA GLY A 248 0.67 -21.09 1.87
C GLY A 248 1.85 -21.08 0.91
N ILE A 249 2.92 -21.80 1.29
CA ILE A 249 4.19 -21.82 0.55
C ILE A 249 4.13 -22.76 -0.67
N GLY A 250 3.18 -23.70 -0.69
CA GLY A 250 3.09 -24.72 -1.73
C GLY A 250 4.15 -25.81 -1.60
N LYS A 251 4.40 -26.53 -2.70
CA LYS A 251 5.43 -27.59 -2.75
C LYS A 251 6.79 -26.97 -3.07
N LEU A 252 7.75 -27.16 -2.19
CA LEU A 252 9.13 -26.72 -2.38
C LEU A 252 9.98 -27.83 -3.00
N SER A 253 10.87 -27.46 -3.91
CA SER A 253 11.99 -28.29 -4.31
C SER A 253 13.00 -28.45 -3.17
N PRO A 254 13.90 -29.46 -3.22
CA PRO A 254 14.95 -29.61 -2.21
C PRO A 254 15.85 -28.37 -2.07
N TYR A 255 16.12 -27.68 -3.18
CA TYR A 255 16.92 -26.45 -3.19
C TYR A 255 16.21 -25.30 -2.47
N GLU A 256 14.92 -25.06 -2.77
CA GLU A 256 14.14 -24.02 -2.11
C GLU A 256 13.92 -24.31 -0.61
N ALA A 257 13.74 -25.59 -0.25
CA ALA A 257 13.63 -26.01 1.15
C ALA A 257 14.92 -25.71 1.94
N ASP A 258 16.10 -25.91 1.34
CA ASP A 258 17.38 -25.58 1.95
C ASP A 258 17.61 -24.07 2.09
N LEU A 259 17.24 -23.29 1.07
CA LEU A 259 17.24 -21.82 1.14
C LEU A 259 16.32 -21.30 2.25
N LEU A 260 15.11 -21.86 2.36
CA LEU A 260 14.17 -21.52 3.42
C LEU A 260 14.76 -21.81 4.80
N LYS A 261 15.30 -23.02 4.99
CA LYS A 261 15.96 -23.42 6.24
C LYS A 261 17.10 -22.47 6.62
N THR A 262 17.87 -22.02 5.63
CA THR A 262 18.99 -21.08 5.83
C THR A 262 18.50 -19.67 6.21
N ALA A 263 17.39 -19.21 5.63
CA ALA A 263 16.85 -17.87 5.87
C ALA A 263 16.09 -17.73 7.20
N LEU A 264 15.48 -18.82 7.70
CA LEU A 264 14.60 -18.80 8.88
C LEU A 264 15.26 -18.24 10.16
N PRO A 265 16.50 -18.59 10.52
CA PRO A 265 17.15 -18.02 11.72
C PRO A 265 17.28 -16.50 11.66
N GLU A 266 17.71 -15.96 10.52
CA GLU A 266 17.84 -14.51 10.32
C GLU A 266 16.47 -13.83 10.33
N LEU A 267 15.46 -14.43 9.70
CA LEU A 267 14.10 -13.92 9.71
C LEU A 267 13.54 -13.83 11.13
N LYS A 268 13.69 -14.89 11.94
CA LYS A 268 13.28 -14.90 13.34
C LYS A 268 13.99 -13.82 14.16
N ALA A 269 15.29 -13.63 13.93
CA ALA A 269 16.06 -12.57 14.61
C ALA A 269 15.54 -11.17 14.26
N ASN A 270 15.25 -10.92 12.98
CA ASN A 270 14.69 -9.65 12.51
C ASN A 270 13.29 -9.37 13.08
N ILE A 271 12.44 -10.40 13.15
CA ILE A 271 11.11 -10.29 13.75
C ILE A 271 11.24 -9.95 15.23
N LYS A 272 12.04 -10.71 15.98
CA LYS A 272 12.27 -10.49 17.40
C LYS A 272 12.79 -9.08 17.66
N LYS A 273 13.74 -8.60 16.86
CA LYS A 273 14.28 -7.23 16.94
C LYS A 273 13.18 -6.17 16.79
N GLY A 274 12.23 -6.39 15.87
CA GLY A 274 11.08 -5.50 15.69
C GLY A 274 10.11 -5.53 16.87
N GLU A 275 9.75 -6.72 17.36
CA GLU A 275 8.84 -6.86 18.50
C GLU A 275 9.42 -6.25 19.79
N GLU A 276 10.71 -6.44 20.03
CA GLU A 276 11.40 -5.89 21.20
C GLU A 276 11.58 -4.38 21.15
N PHE A 277 11.60 -3.77 19.95
CA PHE A 277 11.75 -2.32 19.81
C PHE A 277 10.56 -1.54 20.39
N VAL A 278 9.34 -2.10 20.33
CA VAL A 278 8.12 -1.44 20.83
C VAL A 278 7.87 -1.70 22.31
N LYS A 279 8.41 -2.81 22.85
CA LYS A 279 8.26 -3.20 24.25
C LYS A 279 9.17 -2.42 25.22
N LYS A 280 10.15 -1.70 24.68
CA LYS A 280 11.03 -0.78 25.42
C LYS A 280 10.35 0.57 25.60
#